data_AF-A0A7S4NE40-F1
#
_entry.id   AF-A0A7S4NE40-F1
#
_cell.length_a   1.000
_cell.length_b   1.000
_cell.length_c   1.000
_cell.angle_alpha   90.00
_cell.angle_beta   90.00
_cell.angle_gamma   90.00
#
_symmetry.space_group_name_H-M   'P 1'
#
loop_
_entity.id
_entity.type
_entity.pdbx_description
1 polymer ?
#
loop_
_entity_poly.entity_id
_entity_poly.type
_entity_poly.pdbx_seq_one_letter_code
_entity_poly.pdbx_strand_id
1 'polypeptide(L)'
;MWRRLFDPEPYRSEAVRQSAGRLRGMMEAVVAGDGCDWDSEPPDAGDGKRCDSLFAGGGSGAEDRKPSHRERTRKANAIRALYSSTELRQSWEILTTFVRAARHGAVNDDDIVDKSSGSVLRFRLVHAAAALGCPPLLLRFSAALNPDQVRTPELPNGRLPLHLTAVAASTGAAGADVGSRDGEETAVSTVARLYPEAAEMQDSEGRLPLSLAIESGKPWEVIKTLLLCCPRALTTRDTKMRMLPFMISAVGADADLDVIYRLLRENPLEVSRGIC
;
A
#
# COMPACT_ATOMS: atom_id res chain seq x y z
N MET A 1 -6.49 -30.50 11.92
CA MET A 1 -5.43 -30.28 12.94
C MET A 1 -5.39 -28.85 13.47
N TRP A 2 -5.67 -27.82 12.66
CA TRP A 2 -5.66 -26.39 13.08
C TRP A 2 -6.84 -25.93 13.97
N ARG A 3 -7.97 -26.64 13.99
CA ARG A 3 -9.15 -26.29 14.82
C ARG A 3 -9.04 -26.63 16.31
N ARG A 4 -7.98 -27.33 16.74
CA ARG A 4 -7.80 -27.78 18.14
C ARG A 4 -6.71 -27.03 18.92
N LEU A 5 -5.93 -26.16 18.25
CA LEU A 5 -4.88 -25.34 18.87
C LEU A 5 -5.33 -23.90 19.15
N PHE A 6 -6.43 -23.46 18.54
CA PHE A 6 -7.11 -22.22 18.85
C PHE A 6 -8.50 -22.58 19.39
N ASP A 7 -8.61 -22.85 20.69
CA ASP A 7 -9.90 -22.60 21.34
C ASP A 7 -10.18 -21.10 21.19
N PRO A 8 -11.32 -20.68 20.61
CA PRO A 8 -11.66 -19.27 20.43
C PRO A 8 -12.17 -18.58 21.72
N GLU A 9 -12.32 -19.34 22.80
CA GLU A 9 -12.86 -18.88 24.09
C GLU A 9 -12.09 -17.71 24.75
N PRO A 10 -10.74 -17.66 24.80
CA PRO A 10 -10.04 -16.52 25.42
C PRO A 10 -10.15 -15.21 24.61
N TYR A 11 -10.36 -15.30 23.28
CA TYR A 11 -10.57 -14.14 22.40
C TYR A 11 -12.00 -13.59 22.44
N ARG A 12 -12.94 -14.29 23.10
CA ARG A 12 -14.30 -13.81 23.37
C ARG A 12 -14.41 -12.92 24.60
N SER A 13 -13.34 -12.78 25.38
CA SER A 13 -13.35 -11.94 26.57
C SER A 13 -13.70 -10.50 26.20
N GLU A 14 -14.67 -9.94 26.92
CA GLU A 14 -15.15 -8.57 26.72
C GLU A 14 -14.01 -7.55 26.87
N ALA A 15 -13.02 -7.87 27.71
CA ALA A 15 -11.78 -7.13 27.86
C ALA A 15 -10.98 -7.00 26.55
N VAL A 16 -10.82 -8.08 25.76
CA VAL A 16 -10.08 -8.01 24.48
C VAL A 16 -10.83 -7.17 23.46
N ARG A 17 -12.17 -7.30 23.38
CA ARG A 17 -12.99 -6.45 22.51
C ARG A 17 -12.93 -4.99 22.91
N GLN A 18 -12.98 -4.72 24.21
CA GLN A 18 -12.91 -3.36 24.74
C GLN A 18 -11.53 -2.74 24.47
N SER A 19 -10.44 -3.48 24.67
CA SER A 19 -9.08 -3.04 24.34
C SER A 19 -8.88 -2.80 22.86
N ALA A 20 -9.39 -3.69 21.99
CA ALA A 20 -9.37 -3.48 20.53
C ALA A 20 -10.18 -2.26 20.11
N GLY A 21 -11.36 -2.03 20.72
CA GLY A 21 -12.18 -0.84 20.48
C GLY A 21 -11.48 0.45 20.91
N ARG A 22 -10.80 0.44 22.07
CA ARG A 22 -9.97 1.56 22.54
C ARG A 22 -8.80 1.82 21.60
N LEU A 23 -8.11 0.78 21.15
CA LEU A 23 -7.00 0.89 20.20
C LEU A 23 -7.48 1.49 18.87
N ARG A 24 -8.60 1.01 18.35
CA ARG A 24 -9.24 1.56 17.15
C ARG A 24 -9.58 3.05 17.32
N GLY A 25 -10.28 3.42 18.40
CA GLY A 25 -10.64 4.83 18.65
C GLY A 25 -9.42 5.74 18.81
N MET A 26 -8.34 5.23 19.41
CA MET A 26 -7.07 5.95 19.49
C MET A 26 -6.43 6.13 18.11
N MET A 27 -6.39 5.09 17.28
CA MET A 27 -5.90 5.18 15.90
C MET A 27 -6.70 6.20 15.08
N GLU A 28 -8.03 6.15 15.20
CA GLU A 28 -8.94 7.09 14.54
C GLU A 28 -8.69 8.53 15.00
N ALA A 29 -8.48 8.77 16.30
CA ALA A 29 -8.17 10.10 16.83
C ALA A 29 -6.84 10.65 16.30
N VAL A 30 -5.81 9.82 16.20
CA VAL A 30 -4.49 10.21 15.65
C VAL A 30 -4.61 10.53 14.16
N VAL A 31 -5.33 9.69 13.41
CA VAL A 31 -5.52 9.83 11.96
C VAL A 31 -6.45 11.00 11.60
N ALA A 32 -7.47 11.28 12.41
CA ALA A 32 -8.39 12.41 12.22
C ALA A 32 -7.70 13.76 12.52
N GLY A 33 -6.78 13.78 13.50
CA GLY A 33 -5.96 14.95 13.81
C GLY A 33 -4.92 15.31 12.75
N ASP A 34 -4.73 14.48 11.72
CA ASP A 34 -3.70 14.69 10.70
C ASP A 34 -4.02 15.81 9.71
N GLY A 35 -5.28 16.29 9.63
CA GLY A 35 -5.71 17.30 8.66
C GLY A 35 -5.46 16.88 7.20
N CYS A 36 -5.29 15.57 6.96
CA CYS A 36 -5.52 14.99 5.66
C CYS A 36 -7.03 14.85 5.58
N ASP A 37 -7.67 15.60 4.70
CA ASP A 37 -9.09 15.43 4.44
C ASP A 37 -9.26 14.10 3.70
N TRP A 38 -9.37 13.04 4.48
CA TRP A 38 -9.47 11.66 4.03
C TRP A 38 -10.77 11.38 3.27
N ASP A 39 -11.76 12.27 3.45
CA ASP A 39 -13.06 12.27 2.79
C ASP A 39 -13.08 13.15 1.52
N SER A 40 -12.02 13.95 1.29
CA SER A 40 -11.82 14.66 0.02
C SER A 40 -11.39 13.71 -1.09
N GLU A 41 -11.88 13.95 -2.31
CA GLU A 41 -11.46 13.23 -3.52
C GLU A 41 -9.93 13.26 -3.69
N PRO A 42 -9.32 12.19 -4.26
CA PRO A 42 -7.89 12.20 -4.56
C PRO A 42 -7.55 13.47 -5.34
N PRO A 43 -6.40 14.11 -5.07
CA PRO A 43 -6.09 15.42 -5.63
C PRO A 43 -6.29 15.40 -7.14
N ASP A 44 -7.20 16.25 -7.60
CA ASP A 44 -7.45 16.48 -9.01
C ASP A 44 -6.11 16.79 -9.71
N ALA A 45 -5.99 16.41 -10.97
CA ALA A 45 -4.78 16.50 -11.80
C ALA A 45 -4.43 17.97 -12.14
N GLY A 46 -4.31 18.81 -11.12
CA GLY A 46 -3.92 20.20 -11.18
C GLY A 46 -2.42 20.32 -11.33
N ASP A 47 -2.03 20.81 -12.50
CA ASP A 47 -0.69 21.19 -12.94
C ASP A 47 0.30 20.05 -13.18
N GLY A 48 0.29 19.58 -14.44
CA GLY A 48 1.37 18.82 -15.09
C GLY A 48 2.72 19.56 -15.18
N LYS A 49 3.01 20.47 -14.25
CA LYS A 49 4.28 21.21 -14.12
C LYS A 49 5.27 20.55 -13.17
N ARG A 50 4.88 19.52 -12.42
CA ARG A 50 5.78 18.82 -11.48
C ARG A 50 6.63 17.73 -12.16
N CYS A 51 6.26 17.31 -13.37
CA CYS A 51 6.88 16.19 -14.09
C CYS A 51 8.20 16.52 -14.82
N ASP A 52 8.55 17.80 -14.99
CA ASP A 52 9.70 18.18 -15.83
C ASP A 52 11.06 18.09 -15.11
N SER A 53 11.10 18.19 -13.78
CA SER A 53 12.37 18.31 -13.05
C SER A 53 12.99 16.99 -12.58
N LEU A 54 12.34 15.83 -12.76
CA LEU A 54 12.80 14.54 -12.21
C LEU A 54 13.25 13.52 -13.26
N PHE A 55 12.91 13.71 -14.53
CA PHE A 55 13.37 12.83 -15.62
C PHE A 55 14.79 13.15 -16.13
N ALA A 56 15.36 14.29 -15.72
CA ALA A 56 16.74 14.67 -16.04
C ALA A 56 17.69 14.34 -14.88
N GLY A 57 17.82 13.06 -14.54
CA GLY A 57 18.75 12.64 -13.51
C GLY A 57 18.64 11.17 -13.16
N GLY A 58 19.38 10.33 -13.87
CA GLY A 58 19.84 9.08 -13.28
C GLY A 58 20.69 9.41 -12.06
N GLY A 59 20.06 9.45 -10.89
CA GLY A 59 20.65 9.85 -9.62
C GLY A 59 20.26 8.88 -8.55
N SER A 60 21.12 7.89 -8.32
CA SER A 60 21.22 7.17 -7.06
C SER A 60 21.28 8.18 -5.91
N GLY A 61 20.17 8.33 -5.19
CA GLY A 61 20.07 9.32 -4.14
C GLY A 61 18.64 9.47 -3.68
N ALA A 62 18.14 8.48 -2.94
CA ALA A 62 17.18 8.79 -1.88
C ALA A 62 17.92 9.71 -0.88
N GLU A 63 18.10 10.98 -1.24
CA GLU A 63 18.51 12.00 -0.30
C GLU A 63 17.52 11.93 0.85
N ASP A 64 18.05 11.73 2.06
CA ASP A 64 17.35 11.79 3.33
C ASP A 64 16.60 13.14 3.43
N ARG A 65 15.43 13.24 2.80
CA ARG A 65 14.49 14.34 3.00
C ARG A 65 14.10 14.28 4.46
N LYS A 66 14.74 15.14 5.26
CA LYS A 66 14.49 15.24 6.70
C LYS A 66 12.97 15.31 6.91
N PRO A 67 12.42 14.52 7.85
CA PRO A 67 10.98 14.46 8.05
C PRO A 67 10.46 15.87 8.34
N SER A 68 9.40 16.24 7.64
CA SER A 68 8.76 17.56 7.77
C SER A 68 8.35 17.80 9.22
N HIS A 69 8.30 19.06 9.66
CA HIS A 69 7.83 19.40 11.00
C HIS A 69 6.46 18.76 11.29
N ARG A 70 5.57 18.72 10.28
CA ARG A 70 4.28 18.03 10.36
C ARG A 70 4.43 16.53 10.63
N GLU A 71 5.27 15.82 9.87
CA GLU A 71 5.52 14.38 10.05
C GLU A 71 6.11 14.06 11.43
N ARG A 72 6.99 14.91 11.96
CA ARG A 72 7.54 14.75 13.30
C ARG A 72 6.48 14.91 14.39
N THR A 73 5.63 15.93 14.27
CA THR A 73 4.52 16.15 15.21
C THR A 73 3.52 15.01 15.17
N ARG A 74 3.21 14.49 13.97
CA ARG A 74 2.37 13.30 13.80
C ARG A 74 2.91 12.08 14.51
N LYS A 75 4.19 11.75 14.25
CA LYS A 75 4.88 10.64 14.91
C LYS A 75 4.87 10.82 16.43
N ALA A 76 5.16 12.02 16.93
CA ALA A 76 5.14 12.32 18.36
C ALA A 76 3.74 12.13 18.98
N ASN A 77 2.68 12.56 18.29
CA ASN A 77 1.30 12.38 18.74
C ASN A 77 0.89 10.90 18.75
N ALA A 78 1.23 10.15 17.70
CA ALA A 78 0.96 8.71 17.61
C ALA A 78 1.68 7.92 18.71
N ILE A 79 2.96 8.25 18.96
CA ILE A 79 3.74 7.69 20.07
C ILE A 79 3.08 8.04 21.40
N ARG A 80 2.78 9.32 21.65
CA ARG A 80 2.14 9.76 22.89
C ARG A 80 0.81 9.02 23.15
N ALA A 81 0.02 8.80 22.10
CA ALA A 81 -1.22 8.05 22.18
C ALA A 81 -0.97 6.57 22.55
N LEU A 82 0.00 5.90 21.91
CA LEU A 82 0.35 4.51 22.24
C LEU A 82 0.86 4.34 23.67
N TYR A 83 1.67 5.27 24.14
CA TYR A 83 2.24 5.23 25.49
C TYR A 83 1.31 5.83 26.56
N SER A 84 0.07 6.17 26.21
CA SER A 84 -0.93 6.65 27.18
C SER A 84 -1.45 5.55 28.11
N SER A 85 -1.43 4.29 27.66
CA SER A 85 -1.89 3.13 28.42
C SER A 85 -1.04 1.89 28.13
N THR A 86 -0.73 1.12 29.17
CA THR A 86 -0.04 -0.16 29.06
C THR A 86 -0.86 -1.20 28.30
N GLU A 87 -2.19 -1.20 28.45
CA GLU A 87 -3.11 -2.11 27.75
C GLU A 87 -3.12 -1.85 26.23
N LEU A 88 -3.10 -0.58 25.83
CA LEU A 88 -3.06 -0.16 24.43
C LEU A 88 -1.73 -0.56 23.78
N ARG A 89 -0.63 -0.34 24.50
CA ARG A 89 0.70 -0.74 24.07
C ARG A 89 0.80 -2.25 23.86
N GLN A 90 0.31 -3.06 24.80
CA GLN A 90 0.29 -4.52 24.66
C GLN A 90 -0.57 -4.96 23.48
N SER A 91 -1.74 -4.35 23.30
CA SER A 91 -2.63 -4.64 22.16
C SER A 91 -1.96 -4.33 20.83
N TRP A 92 -1.21 -3.22 20.77
CA TRP A 92 -0.43 -2.84 19.59
C TRP A 92 0.74 -3.81 19.34
N GLU A 93 1.50 -4.19 20.36
CA GLU A 93 2.60 -5.16 20.23
C GLU A 93 2.09 -6.50 19.69
N ILE A 94 0.98 -7.00 20.21
CA ILE A 94 0.32 -8.22 19.71
C ILE A 94 -0.05 -8.06 18.22
N LEU A 95 -0.69 -6.96 17.85
CA LEU A 95 -1.07 -6.68 16.46
C LEU A 95 0.15 -6.67 15.53
N THR A 96 1.22 -5.96 15.90
CA THR A 96 2.45 -5.90 15.11
C THR A 96 3.10 -7.28 14.97
N THR A 97 3.04 -8.09 16.02
CA THR A 97 3.53 -9.48 16.02
C THR A 97 2.73 -10.34 15.06
N PHE A 98 1.39 -10.21 15.04
CA PHE A 98 0.54 -10.90 14.09
C PHE A 98 0.84 -10.50 12.64
N VAL A 99 0.99 -9.20 12.36
CA VAL A 99 1.33 -8.71 11.02
C VAL A 99 2.70 -9.24 10.58
N ARG A 100 3.67 -9.27 11.49
CA ARG A 100 5.00 -9.84 11.23
C ARG A 100 4.94 -11.33 10.92
N ALA A 101 4.26 -12.09 11.78
CA ALA A 101 4.11 -13.54 11.62
C ALA A 101 3.36 -13.88 10.33
N ALA A 102 2.32 -13.14 9.98
CA ALA A 102 1.55 -13.35 8.75
C ALA A 102 2.38 -13.09 7.49
N ARG A 103 3.29 -12.12 7.52
CA ARG A 103 4.13 -11.77 6.35
C ARG A 103 5.34 -12.68 6.19
N HIS A 104 6.04 -12.99 7.29
CA HIS A 104 7.34 -13.68 7.24
C HIS A 104 7.30 -15.13 7.77
N GLY A 105 6.20 -15.56 8.38
CA GLY A 105 6.10 -16.88 9.02
C GLY A 105 6.96 -17.01 10.30
N ALA A 106 7.54 -15.91 10.78
CA ALA A 106 8.42 -15.87 11.95
C ALA A 106 8.01 -14.76 12.92
N VAL A 107 8.11 -15.05 14.21
CA VAL A 107 7.76 -14.14 15.31
C VAL A 107 8.99 -13.38 15.83
N ASN A 108 10.18 -13.98 15.70
CA ASN A 108 11.41 -13.49 16.31
C ASN A 108 11.93 -12.21 15.64
N ASP A 109 12.57 -11.36 16.46
CA ASP A 109 13.26 -10.12 16.04
C ASP A 109 14.62 -10.38 15.35
N ASP A 110 14.99 -11.65 15.15
CA ASP A 110 16.23 -11.98 14.45
C ASP A 110 16.14 -11.45 13.02
N ASP A 111 17.15 -10.69 12.60
CA ASP A 111 17.36 -10.24 11.23
C ASP A 111 17.06 -11.40 10.27
N ILE A 112 15.91 -11.34 9.60
CA ILE A 112 15.44 -12.44 8.76
C ILE A 112 16.36 -12.46 7.55
N VAL A 113 17.34 -13.36 7.57
CA VAL A 113 18.21 -13.58 6.43
C VAL A 113 17.38 -14.28 5.36
N ASP A 114 17.17 -13.59 4.25
CA ASP A 114 16.60 -14.23 3.08
C ASP A 114 17.55 -15.34 2.61
N LYS A 115 17.11 -16.60 2.70
CA LYS A 115 17.94 -17.77 2.39
C LYS A 115 18.37 -17.79 0.92
N SER A 116 17.63 -17.11 0.03
CA SER A 116 17.96 -17.01 -1.39
C SER A 116 18.97 -15.92 -1.73
N SER A 117 18.89 -14.75 -1.09
CA SER A 117 19.75 -13.60 -1.43
C SER A 117 20.85 -13.30 -0.40
N GLY A 118 20.83 -13.94 0.78
CA GLY A 118 21.73 -13.63 1.90
C GLY A 118 21.47 -12.25 2.53
N SER A 119 20.41 -11.56 2.11
CA SER A 119 20.08 -10.20 2.55
C SER A 119 19.34 -10.21 3.89
N VAL A 120 19.70 -9.30 4.79
CA VAL A 120 18.94 -9.04 6.02
C VAL A 120 17.66 -8.29 5.69
N LEU A 121 16.50 -8.94 5.84
CA LEU A 121 15.19 -8.32 5.68
C LEU A 121 14.84 -7.56 6.97
N ARG A 122 14.91 -6.23 6.92
CA ARG A 122 14.43 -5.39 8.02
C ARG A 122 12.91 -5.33 8.00
N PHE A 123 12.28 -5.71 9.11
CA PHE A 123 10.83 -5.61 9.28
C PHE A 123 10.35 -4.16 9.18
N ARG A 124 9.49 -3.88 8.21
CA ARG A 124 8.82 -2.59 8.03
C ARG A 124 7.32 -2.79 8.11
N LEU A 125 6.69 -2.24 9.15
CA LEU A 125 5.27 -2.47 9.44
C LEU A 125 4.36 -2.00 8.30
N VAL A 126 4.67 -0.86 7.69
CA VAL A 126 3.88 -0.31 6.57
C VAL A 126 3.91 -1.25 5.35
N HIS A 127 5.06 -1.85 5.06
CA HIS A 127 5.22 -2.79 3.95
C HIS A 127 4.48 -4.09 4.21
N ALA A 128 4.60 -4.64 5.42
CA ALA A 128 3.89 -5.85 5.82
C ALA A 128 2.36 -5.62 5.80
N ALA A 129 1.88 -4.51 6.35
CA ALA A 129 0.46 -4.15 6.33
C ALA A 129 -0.07 -3.95 4.90
N ALA A 130 0.73 -3.32 4.02
CA ALA A 130 0.38 -3.12 2.61
C ALA A 130 0.29 -4.45 1.86
N ALA A 131 1.25 -5.35 2.08
CA ALA A 131 1.29 -6.64 1.41
C ALA A 131 0.20 -7.61 1.86
N LEU A 132 -0.25 -7.49 3.11
CA LEU A 132 -1.35 -8.30 3.66
C LEU A 132 -2.74 -7.75 3.31
N GLY A 133 -2.82 -6.58 2.66
CA GLY A 133 -4.11 -5.92 2.41
C GLY A 133 -4.82 -5.53 3.70
N CYS A 134 -4.07 -5.10 4.73
CA CYS A 134 -4.65 -4.72 6.01
C CYS A 134 -5.61 -3.52 5.88
N PRO A 135 -6.52 -3.34 6.86
CA PRO A 135 -7.47 -2.24 6.85
C PRO A 135 -6.79 -0.85 6.69
N PRO A 136 -7.42 0.10 5.98
CA PRO A 136 -6.88 1.46 5.77
C PRO A 136 -6.43 2.14 7.05
N LEU A 137 -7.18 1.97 8.14
CA LEU A 137 -6.85 2.56 9.44
C LEU A 137 -5.47 2.08 9.96
N LEU A 138 -5.15 0.80 9.80
CA LEU A 138 -3.86 0.26 10.21
C LEU A 138 -2.73 0.80 9.32
N LEU A 139 -2.98 0.94 8.01
CA LEU A 139 -2.03 1.54 7.08
C LEU A 139 -1.74 3.00 7.40
N ARG A 140 -2.78 3.81 7.62
CA ARG A 140 -2.65 5.23 8.01
C ARG A 140 -1.90 5.38 9.32
N PHE A 141 -2.27 4.60 10.34
CA PHE A 141 -1.63 4.67 11.64
C PHE A 141 -0.18 4.19 11.61
N SER A 142 0.11 3.09 10.89
CA SER A 142 1.49 2.62 10.72
C SER A 142 2.37 3.61 9.97
N ALA A 143 1.82 4.30 8.96
CA ALA A 143 2.48 5.39 8.26
C ALA A 143 2.69 6.63 9.14
N ALA A 144 1.75 6.96 10.03
CA ALA A 144 1.90 8.04 11.00
C ALA A 144 3.03 7.77 12.01
N LEU A 145 3.19 6.51 12.43
CA LEU A 145 4.30 6.09 13.31
C LEU A 145 5.65 6.06 12.60
N ASN A 146 5.66 5.65 11.33
CA ASN A 146 6.87 5.44 10.55
C ASN A 146 6.78 6.13 9.18
N PRO A 147 6.77 7.48 9.13
CA PRO A 147 6.65 8.22 7.88
C PRO A 147 7.81 7.91 6.91
N ASP A 148 9.00 7.68 7.46
CA ASP A 148 10.19 7.34 6.68
C ASP A 148 10.02 6.00 5.94
N GLN A 149 9.30 5.03 6.53
CA GLN A 149 9.09 3.72 5.92
C GLN A 149 8.22 3.78 4.66
N VAL A 150 7.40 4.82 4.48
CA VAL A 150 6.55 4.96 3.29
C VAL A 150 7.38 5.25 2.03
N ARG A 151 8.53 5.92 2.20
CA ARG A 151 9.40 6.38 1.11
C ARG A 151 10.57 5.45 0.82
N THR A 152 10.85 4.53 1.73
CA THR A 152 11.97 3.60 1.60
C THR A 152 11.52 2.34 0.85
N PRO A 153 12.19 1.92 -0.23
CA PRO A 153 11.91 0.65 -0.87
C PRO A 153 12.32 -0.54 0.02
N GLU A 154 11.55 -1.62 -0.02
CA GLU A 154 11.87 -2.91 0.59
C GLU A 154 12.95 -3.62 -0.25
N LEU A 155 14.00 -4.10 0.41
CA LEU A 155 15.01 -4.98 -0.20
C LEU A 155 14.56 -6.44 -0.06
N PRO A 156 14.89 -7.32 -1.03
CA PRO A 156 15.72 -7.08 -2.22
C PRO A 156 14.95 -6.51 -3.43
N ASN A 157 13.62 -6.56 -3.44
CA ASN A 157 12.80 -6.31 -4.64
C ASN A 157 12.63 -4.83 -5.01
N GLY A 158 13.19 -3.90 -4.23
CA GLY A 158 13.02 -2.46 -4.46
C GLY A 158 11.57 -1.99 -4.35
N ARG A 159 10.67 -2.75 -3.70
CA ARG A 159 9.22 -2.48 -3.73
C ARG A 159 8.84 -1.49 -2.64
N LEU A 160 8.15 -0.43 -3.04
CA LEU A 160 7.48 0.48 -2.10
C LEU A 160 6.15 -0.13 -1.61
N PRO A 161 5.55 0.40 -0.52
CA PRO A 161 4.26 -0.07 -0.05
C PRO A 161 3.17 -0.04 -1.14
N LEU A 162 3.22 0.93 -2.06
CA LEU A 162 2.25 1.03 -3.16
C LEU A 162 2.35 -0.18 -4.12
N HIS A 163 3.58 -0.60 -4.47
CA HIS A 163 3.81 -1.81 -5.26
C HIS A 163 3.25 -3.05 -4.56
N LEU A 164 3.43 -3.14 -3.24
CA LEU A 164 2.93 -4.26 -2.44
C LEU A 164 1.40 -4.27 -2.40
N THR A 165 0.75 -3.13 -2.24
CA THR A 165 -0.73 -3.05 -2.29
C THR A 165 -1.29 -3.37 -3.68
N ALA A 166 -0.54 -3.04 -4.74
CA ALA A 166 -0.91 -3.38 -6.11
C ALA A 166 -0.89 -4.90 -6.32
N VAL A 167 0.12 -5.59 -5.79
CA VAL A 167 0.26 -7.05 -5.90
C VAL A 167 -0.58 -7.82 -4.90
N ALA A 168 -0.82 -7.27 -3.70
CA ALA A 168 -1.52 -7.94 -2.62
C ALA A 168 -2.83 -8.52 -3.15
N ALA A 169 -3.14 -9.78 -2.81
CA ALA A 169 -4.39 -10.37 -3.22
C ALA A 169 -5.52 -9.41 -2.84
N SER A 170 -6.39 -9.09 -3.79
CA SER A 170 -7.68 -8.51 -3.43
C SER A 170 -8.26 -9.51 -2.44
N THR A 171 -8.38 -9.12 -1.17
CA THR A 171 -8.93 -9.96 -0.12
C THR A 171 -10.43 -10.11 -0.36
N GLY A 172 -10.78 -10.75 -1.49
CA GLY A 172 -12.04 -11.42 -1.72
C GLY A 172 -12.10 -12.69 -0.89
N ALA A 173 -11.81 -12.58 0.40
CA ALA A 173 -12.08 -13.62 1.36
C ALA A 173 -13.60 -13.69 1.55
N ALA A 174 -14.21 -14.47 0.66
CA ALA A 174 -15.40 -15.28 0.89
C ALA A 174 -16.62 -14.59 1.55
N GLY A 175 -17.61 -14.23 0.73
CA GLY A 175 -19.01 -14.36 1.13
C GLY A 175 -19.62 -13.24 1.98
N ALA A 176 -19.26 -11.97 1.73
CA ALA A 176 -20.05 -10.85 2.21
C ALA A 176 -20.94 -10.33 1.06
N ASP A 177 -22.14 -10.88 0.98
CA ASP A 177 -23.32 -10.19 0.44
C ASP A 177 -23.50 -8.88 1.20
N VAL A 178 -22.91 -7.80 0.68
CA VAL A 178 -23.15 -6.43 1.13
C VAL A 178 -23.26 -5.55 -0.10
N GLY A 179 -24.47 -5.43 -0.62
CA GLY A 179 -24.82 -4.21 -1.33
C GLY A 179 -24.69 -3.04 -0.35
N SER A 180 -23.67 -2.21 -0.50
CA SER A 180 -23.70 -0.79 -0.09
C SER A 180 -22.35 -0.07 -0.27
N ARG A 181 -22.44 0.99 -1.06
CA ARG A 181 -21.72 2.28 -0.99
C ARG A 181 -20.38 2.37 -1.71
N ASP A 182 -20.45 3.09 -2.83
CA ASP A 182 -19.40 3.93 -3.39
C ASP A 182 -18.64 4.65 -2.26
N GLY A 183 -17.39 4.26 -2.02
CA GLY A 183 -16.55 4.87 -0.98
C GLY A 183 -15.75 3.93 -0.09
N GLU A 184 -15.70 2.62 -0.35
CA GLU A 184 -14.77 1.74 0.39
C GLU A 184 -13.32 2.14 0.07
N GLU A 185 -12.71 2.85 1.02
CA GLU A 185 -11.30 3.21 0.94
C GLU A 185 -10.46 1.93 0.83
N THR A 186 -9.83 1.76 -0.33
CA THR A 186 -8.93 0.63 -0.55
C THR A 186 -7.55 0.92 0.04
N ALA A 187 -6.83 -0.14 0.41
CA ALA A 187 -5.43 -0.05 0.83
C ALA A 187 -4.57 0.71 -0.20
N VAL A 188 -4.84 0.51 -1.51
CA VAL A 188 -4.15 1.22 -2.60
C VAL A 188 -4.44 2.72 -2.54
N SER A 189 -5.71 3.13 -2.44
CA SER A 189 -6.07 4.55 -2.35
C SER A 189 -5.47 5.23 -1.11
N THR A 190 -5.38 4.49 -0.01
CA THR A 190 -4.76 4.96 1.24
C THR A 190 -3.28 5.25 1.04
N VAL A 191 -2.53 4.28 0.48
CA VAL A 191 -1.08 4.41 0.27
C VAL A 191 -0.77 5.42 -0.82
N ALA A 192 -1.57 5.47 -1.89
CA ALA A 192 -1.43 6.47 -2.96
C ALA A 192 -1.60 7.90 -2.43
N ARG A 193 -2.55 8.14 -1.51
CA ARG A 193 -2.69 9.44 -0.83
C ARG A 193 -1.54 9.78 0.10
N LEU A 194 -0.99 8.79 0.80
CA LEU A 194 0.16 8.99 1.69
C LEU A 194 1.41 9.36 0.89
N TYR A 195 1.61 8.76 -0.28
CA TYR A 195 2.78 9.03 -1.10
C TYR A 195 2.52 8.84 -2.61
N PRO A 196 1.98 9.86 -3.30
CA PRO A 196 1.57 9.75 -4.70
C PRO A 196 2.77 9.63 -5.66
N GLU A 197 3.93 10.21 -5.31
CA GLU A 197 5.17 10.08 -6.09
C GLU A 197 5.62 8.61 -6.22
N ALA A 198 5.16 7.70 -5.34
CA ALA A 198 5.42 6.28 -5.48
C ALA A 198 4.77 5.63 -6.72
N ALA A 199 3.75 6.26 -7.31
CA ALA A 199 3.11 5.77 -8.54
C ALA A 199 4.03 5.89 -9.77
N GLU A 200 5.03 6.77 -9.72
CA GLU A 200 6.02 6.97 -10.79
C GLU A 200 7.29 6.13 -10.59
N MET A 201 7.53 5.63 -9.38
CA MET A 201 8.72 4.85 -9.08
C MET A 201 8.57 3.42 -9.55
N GLN A 202 9.64 2.89 -10.15
CA GLN A 202 9.72 1.50 -10.56
C GLN A 202 10.32 0.65 -9.45
N ASP A 203 9.91 -0.62 -9.37
CA ASP A 203 10.55 -1.62 -8.51
C ASP A 203 11.93 -2.04 -9.07
N SER A 204 12.64 -2.96 -8.38
CA SER A 204 13.96 -3.42 -8.86
C SER A 204 13.90 -4.15 -10.20
N GLU A 205 12.73 -4.62 -10.60
CA GLU A 205 12.50 -5.25 -11.91
C GLU A 205 12.20 -4.20 -13.00
N GLY A 206 12.04 -2.93 -12.64
CA GLY A 206 11.68 -1.84 -13.55
C GLY A 206 10.17 -1.69 -13.76
N ARG A 207 9.34 -2.31 -12.91
CA ARG A 207 7.88 -2.36 -13.07
C ARG A 207 7.20 -1.26 -12.26
N LEU A 208 6.16 -0.66 -12.84
CA LEU A 208 5.35 0.36 -12.18
C LEU A 208 4.24 -0.28 -11.33
N PRO A 209 3.74 0.39 -10.28
CA PRO A 209 2.60 -0.09 -9.51
C PRO A 209 1.35 -0.38 -10.37
N LEU A 210 1.16 0.39 -11.45
CA LEU A 210 0.06 0.19 -12.39
C LEU A 210 0.16 -1.16 -13.13
N SER A 211 1.34 -1.54 -13.63
CA SER A 211 1.50 -2.81 -14.34
C SER A 211 1.28 -4.00 -13.40
N LEU A 212 1.75 -3.88 -12.15
CA LEU A 212 1.51 -4.87 -11.09
C LEU A 212 0.02 -5.02 -10.74
N ALA A 213 -0.70 -3.89 -10.65
CA ALA A 213 -2.14 -3.91 -10.36
C ALA A 213 -2.94 -4.58 -11.48
N ILE A 214 -2.55 -4.36 -12.73
CA ILE A 214 -3.19 -4.99 -13.88
C ILE A 214 -2.87 -6.49 -13.94
N GLU A 215 -1.60 -6.88 -13.75
CA GLU A 215 -1.18 -8.28 -13.74
C GLU A 215 -1.87 -9.09 -12.64
N SER A 216 -2.14 -8.46 -11.49
CA SER A 216 -2.85 -9.08 -10.35
C SER A 216 -4.38 -9.02 -10.44
N GLY A 217 -4.96 -8.53 -11.55
CA GLY A 217 -6.40 -8.52 -11.75
C GLY A 217 -7.15 -7.55 -10.83
N LYS A 218 -6.58 -6.38 -10.51
CA LYS A 218 -7.26 -5.37 -9.68
C LYS A 218 -8.47 -4.77 -10.41
N PRO A 219 -9.54 -4.42 -9.67
CA PRO A 219 -10.72 -3.80 -10.27
C PRO A 219 -10.39 -2.40 -10.82
N TRP A 220 -11.19 -1.94 -11.78
CA TRP A 220 -11.00 -0.65 -12.43
C TRP A 220 -10.87 0.52 -11.45
N GLU A 221 -11.63 0.56 -10.35
CA GLU A 221 -11.56 1.69 -9.40
C GLU A 221 -10.16 1.86 -8.78
N VAL A 222 -9.46 0.75 -8.53
CA VAL A 222 -8.07 0.77 -8.05
C VAL A 222 -7.12 1.25 -9.15
N ILE A 223 -7.32 0.76 -10.37
CA ILE A 223 -6.53 1.15 -11.55
C ILE A 223 -6.71 2.65 -11.83
N LYS A 224 -7.94 3.14 -11.81
CA LYS A 224 -8.30 4.56 -11.96
C LYS A 224 -7.60 5.42 -10.91
N THR A 225 -7.58 4.98 -9.65
CA THR A 225 -6.87 5.70 -8.57
C THR A 225 -5.38 5.82 -8.88
N LEU A 226 -4.73 4.75 -9.36
CA LEU A 226 -3.32 4.79 -9.74
C LEU A 226 -3.07 5.65 -10.99
N LEU A 227 -3.98 5.63 -11.96
CA LEU A 227 -3.92 6.46 -13.17
C LEU A 227 -4.04 7.96 -12.86
N LEU A 228 -4.91 8.33 -11.94
CA LEU A 228 -5.03 9.72 -11.46
C LEU A 228 -3.72 10.21 -10.84
N CYS A 229 -2.99 9.34 -10.14
CA CYS A 229 -1.68 9.68 -9.58
C CYS A 229 -0.57 9.74 -10.64
N CYS A 230 -0.60 8.89 -11.67
CA CYS A 230 0.42 8.83 -12.70
C CYS A 230 -0.19 8.50 -14.09
N PRO A 231 -0.61 9.51 -14.87
CA PRO A 231 -1.15 9.29 -16.21
C PRO A 231 -0.07 8.81 -17.20
N ARG A 232 1.20 9.17 -16.97
CA ARG A 232 2.34 8.76 -17.82
C ARG A 232 2.55 7.25 -17.81
N ALA A 233 2.11 6.54 -16.77
CA ALA A 233 2.21 5.08 -16.67
C ALA A 233 1.50 4.36 -17.83
N LEU A 234 0.52 4.98 -18.50
CA LEU A 234 -0.15 4.43 -19.70
C LEU A 234 0.77 4.31 -20.92
N THR A 235 1.81 5.15 -20.98
CA THR A 235 2.78 5.17 -22.09
C THR A 235 4.07 4.41 -21.77
N THR A 236 4.28 4.07 -20.50
CA THR A 236 5.46 3.36 -20.06
C THR A 236 5.31 1.87 -20.34
N ARG A 237 6.25 1.30 -21.10
CA ARG A 237 6.32 -0.14 -21.33
C ARG A 237 6.90 -0.82 -20.09
N ASP A 238 6.28 -1.93 -19.70
CA ASP A 238 6.82 -2.78 -18.65
C ASP A 238 8.16 -3.38 -19.08
N THR A 239 9.16 -3.37 -18.21
CA THR A 239 10.51 -3.86 -18.52
C THR A 239 10.54 -5.37 -18.74
N LYS A 240 9.70 -6.11 -18.00
CA LYS A 240 9.64 -7.57 -18.03
C LYS A 240 8.91 -8.09 -19.26
N MET A 241 7.70 -7.59 -19.52
CA MET A 241 6.90 -8.03 -20.67
C MET A 241 7.16 -7.22 -21.94
N ARG A 242 7.85 -6.07 -21.85
CA ARG A 242 8.02 -5.08 -22.94
C ARG A 242 6.70 -4.63 -23.56
N MET A 243 5.64 -4.66 -22.75
CA MET A 243 4.25 -4.45 -23.15
C MET A 243 3.70 -3.19 -22.49
N LEU A 244 2.73 -2.56 -23.16
CA LEU A 244 1.95 -1.47 -22.58
C LEU A 244 0.88 -2.01 -21.61
N PRO A 245 0.39 -1.20 -20.65
CA PRO A 245 -0.60 -1.64 -19.66
C PRO A 245 -1.86 -2.32 -20.26
N PHE A 246 -2.35 -1.85 -21.41
CA PHE A 246 -3.50 -2.46 -22.08
C PHE A 246 -3.18 -3.85 -22.69
N MET A 247 -1.92 -4.12 -23.04
CA MET A 247 -1.50 -5.44 -23.52
C MET A 247 -1.35 -6.41 -22.35
N ILE A 248 -0.82 -5.93 -21.23
CA ILE A 248 -0.66 -6.74 -20.00
C ILE A 248 -2.04 -7.21 -19.51
N SER A 249 -3.04 -6.32 -19.52
CA SER A 249 -4.42 -6.69 -19.15
C SER A 249 -5.03 -7.73 -20.08
N ALA A 250 -4.65 -7.76 -21.36
CA ALA A 250 -5.11 -8.77 -22.31
C ALA A 250 -4.40 -10.13 -22.17
N VAL A 251 -3.20 -10.16 -21.58
CA VAL A 251 -2.41 -11.39 -21.38
C VAL A 251 -2.72 -12.06 -20.03
N GLY A 252 -3.19 -11.31 -19.04
CA GLY A 252 -3.49 -11.81 -17.70
C GLY A 252 -4.55 -12.92 -17.70
N ALA A 253 -4.44 -13.85 -16.75
CA ALA A 253 -5.43 -14.92 -16.56
C ALA A 253 -6.83 -14.37 -16.19
N ASP A 254 -6.85 -13.22 -15.52
CA ASP A 254 -8.06 -12.50 -15.10
C ASP A 254 -8.33 -11.27 -16.00
N ALA A 255 -8.16 -11.43 -17.31
CA ALA A 255 -8.36 -10.35 -18.28
C ALA A 255 -9.80 -9.79 -18.25
N ASP A 256 -9.97 -8.59 -17.70
CA ASP A 256 -11.23 -7.87 -17.68
C ASP A 256 -11.36 -6.97 -18.92
N LEU A 257 -12.36 -7.26 -19.75
CA LEU A 257 -12.64 -6.50 -20.97
C LEU A 257 -12.95 -5.03 -20.67
N ASP A 258 -13.57 -4.74 -19.52
CA ASP A 258 -13.89 -3.36 -19.11
C ASP A 258 -12.60 -2.58 -18.80
N VAL A 259 -11.66 -3.19 -18.10
CA VAL A 259 -10.33 -2.61 -17.84
C VAL A 259 -9.60 -2.35 -19.15
N ILE A 260 -9.56 -3.33 -20.07
CA ILE A 260 -8.89 -3.19 -21.37
C ILE A 260 -9.51 -2.03 -22.17
N TYR A 261 -10.84 -2.00 -22.28
CA TYR A 261 -11.56 -0.97 -23.03
C TYR A 261 -11.32 0.43 -22.45
N ARG A 262 -11.38 0.57 -21.12
CA ARG A 262 -11.14 1.85 -20.46
C ARG A 262 -9.68 2.31 -20.58
N LEU A 263 -8.71 1.41 -20.46
CA LEU A 263 -7.29 1.73 -20.69
C LEU A 263 -7.05 2.22 -22.13
N LEU A 264 -7.69 1.61 -23.13
CA LEU A 264 -7.61 2.05 -24.52
C LEU A 264 -8.28 3.42 -24.74
N ARG A 265 -9.39 3.67 -24.04
CA ARG A 265 -10.10 4.95 -24.09
C ARG A 265 -9.26 6.10 -23.53
N GLU A 266 -8.49 5.86 -22.48
CA GLU A 266 -7.58 6.85 -21.88
C GLU A 266 -6.30 7.07 -22.70
N ASN A 267 -5.89 6.10 -23.54
CA ASN A 267 -4.71 6.24 -24.40
C ASN A 267 -4.98 5.92 -25.89
N PRO A 268 -5.76 6.77 -26.60
CA PRO A 268 -6.05 6.58 -28.02
C PRO A 268 -4.85 6.86 -28.93
N LEU A 269 -3.85 7.61 -28.43
CA LEU A 269 -2.70 8.06 -29.22
C LEU A 269 -1.75 6.92 -29.58
N GLU A 270 -1.49 6.01 -28.64
CA GLU A 270 -0.58 4.87 -28.89
C GLU A 270 -1.19 3.84 -29.85
N VAL A 271 -2.53 3.72 -29.89
CA VAL A 271 -3.22 2.90 -30.90
C VAL A 271 -3.07 3.52 -32.30
N SER A 272 -3.13 4.85 -32.40
CA SER A 272 -3.01 5.56 -33.68
C SER A 272 -1.60 5.54 -34.29
N ARG A 273 -0.57 5.42 -33.44
CA ARG A 273 0.85 5.38 -33.85
C ARG A 273 1.31 4.02 -34.38
N GLY A 274 0.45 3.00 -34.32
CA GLY A 274 0.79 1.63 -34.67
C GLY A 274 1.54 0.95 -33.53
N ILE A 275 1.14 -0.29 -33.24
CA ILE A 275 1.79 -1.14 -32.25
C ILE A 275 3.13 -1.60 -32.85
N CYS A 276 4.19 -0.84 -32.58
CA CYS A 276 5.57 -1.14 -33.02
C CYS A 276 6.39 -1.79 -31.90
#